data_AF-A0A2W4UL25-F1
#
_entry.id   AF-A0A2W4UL25-F1
#
_cell.length_a   1.000
_cell.length_b   1.000
_cell.length_c   1.000
_cell.angle_alpha   90.00
_cell.angle_beta   90.00
_cell.angle_gamma   90.00
#
_symmetry.space_group_name_H-M   'P 1'
#
loop_
_entity.id
_entity.type
_entity.pdbx_description
1 polymer ?
#
loop_
_entity_poly.entity_id
_entity_poly.type
_entity_poly.pdbx_seq_one_letter_code
_entity_poly.pdbx_strand_id
1 'polypeptide(L)'
;MSEILPTQSLSVEPPSETLLQKLYEELVGIGQMDVSAGAKCREQAQQVLANPEISLNWRNAIAERLHEANHTLGIKTVTGDDSY
;
A
#
# COMPACT_ATOMS: atom_id res chain seq x y z
N MET A 1 32.54 18.99 -26.43
CA MET A 1 32.49 18.16 -25.21
C MET A 1 31.02 17.86 -24.95
N SER A 2 30.53 16.74 -25.49
CA SER A 2 29.11 16.39 -25.36
C SER A 2 28.89 15.76 -24.00
N GLU A 3 28.20 16.48 -23.12
CA GLU A 3 27.69 15.95 -21.86
C GLU A 3 26.66 14.89 -22.19
N ILE A 4 27.04 13.63 -22.00
CA ILE A 4 26.13 12.50 -22.01
C ILE A 4 25.25 12.61 -20.77
N LEU A 5 24.06 13.20 -20.94
CA LEU A 5 22.96 13.04 -20.00
C LEU A 5 22.74 11.53 -19.79
N PRO A 6 22.69 11.02 -18.55
CA PRO A 6 22.30 9.63 -18.35
C PRO A 6 20.85 9.51 -18.79
N THR A 7 20.65 8.80 -19.89
CA THR A 7 19.35 8.27 -20.29
C THR A 7 18.87 7.41 -19.14
N GLN A 8 18.05 7.97 -18.26
CA GLN A 8 17.21 7.19 -17.36
C GLN A 8 16.24 6.45 -18.28
N SER A 9 16.66 5.29 -18.73
CA SER A 9 15.77 4.25 -19.20
C SER A 9 14.75 4.07 -18.09
N LEU A 10 13.55 4.64 -18.27
CA LEU A 10 12.34 4.13 -17.64
C LEU A 10 12.16 2.71 -18.17
N SER A 11 12.98 1.79 -17.66
CA SER A 11 12.60 0.40 -17.57
C SER A 11 11.33 0.44 -16.75
N VAL A 12 10.21 0.00 -17.33
CA VAL A 12 9.00 -0.27 -16.57
C VAL A 12 9.36 -1.48 -15.70
N GLU A 13 10.11 -1.22 -14.63
CA GLU A 13 10.52 -2.26 -13.70
C GLU A 13 9.23 -2.76 -13.05
N PRO A 14 9.05 -4.08 -12.92
CA PRO A 14 7.99 -4.61 -12.09
C PRO A 14 8.09 -3.90 -10.73
N PRO A 15 6.97 -3.56 -10.08
CA PRO A 15 6.96 -2.74 -8.88
C PRO A 15 8.01 -3.25 -7.92
N SER A 16 9.05 -2.45 -7.73
CA SER A 16 10.27 -2.86 -7.04
C SER A 16 9.90 -3.30 -5.63
N GLU A 17 10.60 -4.29 -5.07
CA GLU A 17 10.33 -4.77 -3.71
C GLU A 17 10.32 -3.62 -2.69
N THR A 18 11.13 -2.58 -2.91
CA THR A 18 11.14 -1.33 -2.13
C THR A 18 9.78 -0.61 -2.12
N LEU A 19 9.05 -0.60 -3.24
CA LEU A 19 7.75 0.04 -3.38
C LEU A 19 6.67 -0.75 -2.62
N LEU A 20 6.77 -2.08 -2.67
CA LEU A 20 5.90 -3.00 -1.92
C LEU A 20 6.17 -2.93 -0.42
N GLN A 21 7.43 -2.84 -0.03
CA GLN A 21 7.85 -2.67 1.36
C GLN A 21 7.35 -1.36 1.94
N LYS A 22 7.50 -0.25 1.20
CA LYS A 22 6.97 1.05 1.61
C LYS A 22 5.45 1.02 1.77
N LEU A 23 4.74 0.43 0.81
CA LEU A 23 3.29 0.28 0.89
C LEU A 23 2.87 -0.57 2.10
N TYR A 24 3.63 -1.63 2.41
CA TYR A 24 3.40 -2.45 3.59
C TYR A 24 3.58 -1.65 4.89
N GLU A 25 4.63 -0.83 5.01
CA GLU A 25 4.82 0.05 6.17
C GLU A 25 3.71 1.09 6.30
N GLU A 26 3.26 1.67 5.17
CA GLU A 26 2.13 2.61 5.15
C GLU A 26 0.82 1.92 5.60
N LEU A 27 0.57 0.69 5.17
CA LEU A 27 -0.56 -0.12 5.63
C LEU A 27 -0.50 -0.45 7.12
N VAL A 28 0.69 -0.65 7.71
CA VAL A 28 0.85 -0.83 9.16
C VAL A 28 0.44 0.44 9.93
N GLY A 29 0.77 1.61 9.39
CA GLY A 29 0.46 2.91 10.00
C GLY A 29 -0.96 3.42 9.73
N ILE A 30 -1.73 2.77 8.86
CA ILE A 30 -2.99 3.31 8.32
C ILE A 30 -4.04 3.68 9.37
N GLY A 31 -4.08 2.97 10.50
CA GLY A 31 -4.99 3.26 11.60
C GLY A 31 -4.65 4.53 12.37
N GLN A 32 -3.47 5.11 12.16
CA GLN A 32 -3.01 6.38 12.74
C GLN A 32 -2.92 7.52 11.70
N MET A 33 -3.07 7.19 10.41
CA MET A 33 -3.02 8.16 9.32
C MET A 33 -4.40 8.80 9.07
N ASP A 34 -4.41 9.93 8.36
CA ASP A 34 -5.62 10.55 7.87
C ASP A 34 -6.45 9.63 6.98
N VAL A 35 -7.78 9.80 7.00
CA VAL A 35 -8.73 9.01 6.20
C VAL A 35 -8.37 9.02 4.72
N SER A 36 -7.93 10.18 4.18
CA SER A 36 -7.50 10.32 2.79
C SER A 36 -6.22 9.55 2.47
N ALA A 37 -5.25 9.57 3.39
CA ALA A 37 -4.00 8.80 3.24
C ALA A 37 -4.30 7.29 3.31
N GLY A 38 -5.17 6.86 4.21
CA GLY A 38 -5.62 5.48 4.28
C GLY A 38 -6.44 5.04 3.09
N ALA A 39 -7.28 5.90 2.50
CA ALA A 39 -7.96 5.60 1.25
C ALA A 39 -6.96 5.31 0.12
N LYS A 40 -5.92 6.13 -0.02
CA LYS A 40 -4.88 5.97 -1.03
C LYS A 40 -4.03 4.72 -0.83
N CYS A 41 -3.63 4.41 0.42
CA CYS A 41 -2.89 3.18 0.73
C CYS A 41 -3.70 1.93 0.35
N ARG A 42 -5.01 1.93 0.59
CA ARG A 42 -5.89 0.82 0.23
C ARG A 42 -6.05 0.65 -1.28
N GLU A 43 -6.15 1.76 -2.02
CA GLU A 43 -6.18 1.74 -3.48
C GLU A 43 -4.88 1.13 -4.04
N GLN A 44 -3.72 1.57 -3.55
CA GLN A 44 -2.42 1.03 -3.96
C GLN A 44 -2.28 -0.45 -3.61
N ALA A 45 -2.75 -0.87 -2.44
CA ALA A 45 -2.78 -2.28 -2.04
C ALA A 45 -3.63 -3.11 -3.01
N GLN A 46 -4.80 -2.61 -3.40
CA GLN A 46 -5.65 -3.30 -4.39
C GLN A 46 -4.99 -3.38 -5.77
N GLN A 47 -4.29 -2.35 -6.21
CA GLN A 47 -3.53 -2.37 -7.48
C GLN A 47 -2.42 -3.44 -7.45
N VAL A 48 -1.73 -3.57 -6.31
CA VAL A 48 -0.73 -4.63 -6.10
C VAL A 48 -1.36 -6.02 -6.14
N LEU A 49 -2.51 -6.22 -5.50
CA LEU A 49 -3.21 -7.50 -5.52
C LEU A 49 -3.73 -7.87 -6.92
N ALA A 50 -4.14 -6.85 -7.69
CA ALA A 50 -4.60 -7.01 -9.06
C ALA A 50 -3.45 -7.27 -10.06
N ASN A 51 -2.19 -7.04 -9.67
CA ASN A 51 -1.04 -7.25 -10.54
C ASN A 51 -0.49 -8.69 -10.40
N PRO A 52 -0.60 -9.53 -11.45
CA PRO A 52 -0.09 -10.91 -11.42
C PRO A 52 1.44 -11.01 -11.47
N GLU A 53 2.15 -9.95 -11.87
CA GLU A 53 3.62 -9.90 -11.93
C GLU A 53 4.25 -9.83 -10.53
N ILE A 54 3.46 -9.53 -9.51
CA ILE A 54 3.92 -9.43 -8.14
C ILE A 54 4.00 -10.82 -7.52
N SER A 55 5.13 -11.08 -6.86
CA SER A 55 5.37 -12.30 -6.10
C SER A 55 4.21 -12.61 -5.16
N LEU A 56 3.76 -13.87 -5.17
CA LEU A 56 2.63 -14.34 -4.35
C LEU A 56 2.84 -14.01 -2.86
N ASN A 57 4.09 -14.07 -2.39
CA ASN A 57 4.46 -13.71 -1.02
C ASN A 57 4.07 -12.26 -0.67
N TRP A 58 4.40 -11.30 -1.54
CA TRP A 58 4.07 -9.89 -1.34
C TRP A 58 2.57 -9.63 -1.46
N ARG A 59 1.89 -10.28 -2.42
CA ARG A 59 0.43 -10.20 -2.54
C ARG A 59 -0.27 -10.71 -1.28
N ASN A 60 0.15 -11.85 -0.74
CA ASN A 60 -0.42 -12.37 0.50
C ASN A 60 -0.16 -11.44 1.69
N ALA A 61 1.09 -10.96 1.85
CA ALA A 61 1.45 -10.05 2.94
C ALA A 61 0.64 -8.74 2.90
N ILE A 62 0.45 -8.16 1.71
CA ILE A 62 -0.33 -6.94 1.51
C ILE A 62 -1.83 -7.21 1.67
N ALA A 63 -2.35 -8.33 1.18
CA ALA A 63 -3.76 -8.70 1.38
C ALA A 63 -4.11 -8.86 2.86
N GLU A 64 -3.26 -9.56 3.61
CA GLU A 64 -3.45 -9.78 5.04
C GLU A 64 -3.41 -8.45 5.81
N ARG A 65 -2.42 -7.59 5.54
CA ARG A 65 -2.38 -6.25 6.17
C ARG A 65 -3.50 -5.34 5.76
N LEU A 66 -3.90 -5.35 4.49
CA LEU A 66 -5.06 -4.59 4.02
C LEU A 66 -6.34 -5.04 4.74
N HIS A 67 -6.49 -6.33 4.97
CA HIS A 67 -7.63 -6.88 5.70
C HIS A 67 -7.65 -6.45 7.17
N GLU A 68 -6.53 -6.57 7.86
CA GLU A 68 -6.39 -6.15 9.27
C GLU A 68 -6.54 -4.64 9.45
N ALA A 69 -6.00 -3.86 8.52
CA ALA A 69 -6.18 -2.42 8.46
C ALA A 69 -7.66 -2.04 8.34
N ASN A 70 -8.38 -2.63 7.39
CA ASN A 70 -9.81 -2.39 7.20
C ASN A 70 -10.62 -2.84 8.41
N HIS A 71 -10.27 -3.97 9.02
CA HIS A 71 -10.91 -4.46 10.24
C HIS A 71 -10.70 -3.48 11.41
N THR A 72 -9.48 -2.99 11.60
CA THR A 72 -9.14 -1.99 12.65
C THR A 72 -9.86 -0.67 12.43
N LEU A 73 -9.91 -0.18 11.19
CA LEU A 73 -10.66 1.02 10.84
C LEU A 73 -12.16 0.82 11.08
N GLY A 74 -12.70 -0.33 10.68
CA GLY A 74 -14.10 -0.69 10.90
C GLY A 74 -14.47 -0.74 12.39
N ILE A 75 -13.63 -1.34 13.23
CA ILE A 75 -13.82 -1.33 14.70
C ILE A 75 -13.75 0.10 15.22
N LYS A 76 -12.74 0.90 14.85
CA LYS A 76 -12.63 2.30 15.29
C LYS A 76 -13.85 3.15 14.91
N THR A 77 -14.42 2.93 13.73
CA THR A 77 -15.66 3.60 13.31
C THR A 77 -16.86 3.16 14.16
N VAL A 78 -16.95 1.88 14.53
CA VAL A 78 -18.08 1.34 15.31
C VAL A 78 -17.99 1.69 16.80
N THR A 79 -16.80 1.71 17.41
CA THR A 79 -16.65 2.06 18.84
C THR A 79 -16.78 3.56 19.13
N GLY A 80 -16.91 4.40 18.10
CA GLY A 80 -17.12 5.85 18.26
C GLY A 80 -18.55 6.27 18.65
N ASP A 81 -19.52 5.35 18.64
CA ASP A 81 -20.95 5.69 18.77
C ASP A 81 -21.68 4.97 19.93
N ASP A 82 -20.98 4.18 20.77
CA ASP A 82 -21.59 3.54 21.95
C ASP A 82 -21.53 4.45 23.19
N SER A 83 -22.23 5.57 23.14
CA SER A 83 -22.61 6.33 24.34
C SER A 83 -24.10 6.61 24.28
N TYR A 84 -24.88 5.67 24.82
CA TYR A 84 -26.33 5.72 24.99
C TYR A 84 -26.70 5.90 26.47
#